data_AF-A0A9E2JF43-F1
#
_entry.id   AF-A0A9E2JF43-F1
#
_cell.length_a   1.000
_cell.length_b   1.000
_cell.length_c   1.000
_cell.angle_alpha   90.00
_cell.angle_beta   90.00
_cell.angle_gamma   90.00
#
_symmetry.space_group_name_H-M   'P 1'
#
loop_
_entity.id
_entity.type
_entity.pdbx_description
1 polymer ?
#
loop_
_entity_poly.entity_id
_entity_poly.type
_entity_poly.pdbx_seq_one_letter_code
_entity_poly.pdbx_strand_id
1 'polypeptide(L)'
;MSSRIITSVLLLLALCCSAAVPAQAREASTRRPGDEPRLVMFIPRPDPFWESNVRYARAAARNLGVNLDVVDFQDDSAVLLGNVERVCQEGADAIIFQSFAATGEKVL
;
A
#
# COMPACT_ATOMS: atom_id res chain seq x y z
N MET A 1 -16.10 35.92 40.36
CA MET A 1 -15.60 34.53 40.56
C MET A 1 -15.91 33.56 39.41
N SER A 2 -16.69 33.92 38.38
CA SER A 2 -17.10 32.99 37.30
C SER A 2 -16.08 32.81 36.14
N SER A 3 -15.19 33.78 35.92
CA SER A 3 -14.29 33.80 34.74
C SER A 3 -13.11 32.81 34.84
N ARG A 4 -12.64 32.50 36.06
CA ARG A 4 -11.54 31.55 36.32
C ARG A 4 -11.94 30.08 36.18
N ILE A 5 -13.23 29.77 36.36
CA ILE A 5 -13.76 28.40 36.24
C ILE A 5 -13.86 28.02 34.75
N ILE A 6 -14.29 28.97 33.91
CA ILE A 6 -14.44 28.76 32.45
C ILE A 6 -13.08 28.52 31.78
N THR A 7 -12.03 29.22 32.22
CA THR A 7 -10.68 29.04 31.66
C THR A 7 -10.06 27.70 32.04
N SER A 8 -10.28 27.20 33.26
CA SER A 8 -9.79 25.87 33.67
C SER A 8 -10.51 24.73 32.94
N VAL A 9 -11.81 24.86 32.68
CA VAL A 9 -12.58 23.84 31.93
C VAL A 9 -12.17 23.81 30.45
N LEU A 10 -11.88 24.97 29.83
CA LEU A 10 -11.37 25.03 28.46
C LEU A 10 -9.97 24.40 28.32
N LEU A 11 -9.10 24.57 29.33
CA LEU A 11 -7.75 23.99 29.31
C LEU A 11 -7.77 22.46 29.45
N LEU A 12 -8.71 21.92 30.24
CA LEU A 12 -8.90 20.47 30.40
C LEU A 12 -9.47 19.80 29.14
N LEU A 13 -10.33 20.47 28.37
CA LEU A 13 -10.82 19.94 27.09
C LEU A 13 -9.74 19.90 26.01
N ALA A 14 -8.81 20.85 26.00
CA ALA A 14 -7.72 20.90 25.02
C ALA A 14 -6.64 19.82 25.24
N LEU A 15 -6.51 19.29 26.46
CA LEU A 15 -5.52 18.26 26.78
C LEU A 15 -5.96 16.83 26.38
N CYS A 16 -7.25 16.60 26.13
CA CYS A 16 -7.80 15.27 25.86
C CYS A 16 -7.71 14.82 24.38
N CYS A 17 -7.28 15.67 23.45
CA CYS A 17 -7.24 15.32 22.01
C CYS A 17 -5.93 14.67 21.53
N SER A 18 -4.96 14.38 22.41
CA SER A 18 -3.68 13.75 22.02
C SER A 18 -3.55 12.27 22.36
N ALA A 19 -4.57 11.63 22.95
CA ALA A 19 -4.49 10.24 23.37
C ALA A 19 -5.60 9.40 22.72
N ALA A 20 -5.45 9.13 21.42
CA ALA A 20 -5.86 7.88 20.76
C ALA A 20 -5.79 8.06 19.23
N VAL A 21 -4.58 8.07 18.67
CA VAL A 21 -4.44 7.49 17.33
C VAL A 21 -4.41 5.98 17.57
N PRO A 22 -5.45 5.21 17.21
CA PRO A 22 -5.37 3.77 17.32
C PRO A 22 -4.18 3.29 16.48
N ALA A 23 -3.24 2.60 17.12
CA ALA A 23 -2.03 2.02 16.53
C ALA A 23 -2.36 0.82 15.61
N GLN A 24 -3.42 0.92 14.82
CA GLN A 24 -4.00 -0.15 14.05
C GLN A 24 -3.74 0.09 12.57
N ALA A 25 -2.53 -0.28 12.12
CA ALA A 25 -2.18 -0.70 10.75
C ALA A 25 -0.64 -0.83 10.58
N ARG A 26 0.08 -1.29 11.60
CA ARG A 26 1.38 -1.90 11.37
C ARG A 26 1.20 -3.39 11.64
N GLU A 27 0.58 -4.09 10.69
CA GLU A 27 0.76 -5.53 10.62
C GLU A 27 2.27 -5.77 10.64
N ALA A 28 2.70 -6.43 11.71
CA ALA A 28 4.09 -6.81 11.88
C ALA A 28 4.42 -7.75 10.73
N SER A 29 5.17 -7.23 9.75
CA SER A 29 5.82 -8.04 8.73
C SER A 29 6.46 -9.24 9.43
N THR A 30 6.02 -10.45 9.08
CA THR A 30 6.59 -11.73 9.54
C THR A 30 8.00 -11.98 8.99
N ARG A 31 8.55 -10.97 8.31
CA ARG A 31 9.85 -10.98 7.69
C ARG A 31 10.97 -11.04 8.72
N ARG A 32 11.92 -11.94 8.47
CA ARG A 32 13.17 -11.96 9.21
C ARG A 32 13.95 -10.67 8.92
N PRO A 33 14.52 -10.01 9.94
CA PRO A 33 15.43 -8.90 9.71
C PRO A 33 16.54 -9.32 8.74
N GLY A 34 16.65 -8.65 7.58
CA GLY A 34 17.69 -8.91 6.58
C GLY A 34 17.19 -9.36 5.20
N ASP A 35 15.94 -9.82 5.05
CA ASP A 35 15.39 -10.09 3.71
C ASP A 35 15.01 -8.75 3.02
N GLU A 36 15.04 -8.65 1.69
CA GLU A 36 14.66 -7.43 0.92
C GLU A 36 13.17 -7.42 0.50
N PRO A 37 12.33 -6.44 0.91
CA PRO A 37 10.88 -6.42 0.67
C PRO A 37 10.47 -6.85 -0.74
N ARG A 38 9.56 -7.82 -0.84
CA ARG A 38 9.02 -8.28 -2.12
C ARG A 38 7.72 -7.54 -2.42
N LEU A 39 7.77 -6.64 -3.39
CA LEU A 39 6.61 -5.98 -3.96
C LEU A 39 6.26 -6.62 -5.31
N VAL A 40 4.96 -6.72 -5.59
CA VAL A 40 4.47 -7.15 -6.90
C VAL A 40 3.61 -6.04 -7.51
N MET A 41 3.94 -5.64 -8.73
CA MET A 41 3.18 -4.64 -9.49
C MET A 41 2.46 -5.28 -10.66
N PHE A 42 1.16 -5.04 -10.75
CA PHE A 42 0.33 -5.50 -11.85
C PHE A 42 0.19 -4.41 -12.93
N ILE A 43 0.40 -4.80 -14.18
CA ILE A 43 0.15 -3.96 -15.36
C ILE A 43 -0.86 -4.65 -16.30
N PRO A 44 -1.69 -3.92 -17.05
CA PRO A 44 -2.67 -4.54 -17.94
C PRO A 44 -2.02 -5.32 -19.08
N ARG A 45 -1.02 -4.75 -19.74
CA ARG A 45 -0.32 -5.36 -20.88
C ARG A 45 1.05 -4.71 -21.06
N PRO A 46 2.02 -5.40 -21.69
CA PRO A 46 3.27 -4.77 -22.09
C PRO A 46 3.02 -3.86 -23.30
N ASP A 47 2.93 -2.56 -23.07
CA ASP A 47 2.89 -1.54 -24.12
C ASP A 47 3.77 -0.33 -23.75
N PRO A 48 4.08 0.57 -24.70
CA PRO A 48 4.97 1.70 -24.45
C PRO A 48 4.53 2.64 -23.32
N PHE A 49 3.22 2.73 -23.05
CA PHE A 49 2.70 3.52 -21.93
C PHE A 49 3.11 2.87 -20.60
N TRP A 50 2.94 1.57 -20.45
CA TRP A 50 3.32 0.85 -19.23
C TRP A 50 4.82 0.66 -19.06
N GLU A 51 5.59 0.54 -20.14
CA GLU A 51 7.05 0.39 -20.09
C GLU A 51 7.73 1.51 -19.31
N SER A 52 7.26 2.76 -19.46
CA SER A 52 7.82 3.89 -18.70
C SER A 52 7.53 3.77 -17.21
N ASN A 53 6.31 3.40 -16.82
CA ASN A 53 5.95 3.17 -15.42
C ASN A 53 6.78 2.03 -14.81
N VAL A 54 6.94 0.92 -15.54
CA VAL A 54 7.78 -0.21 -15.13
C VAL A 54 9.23 0.23 -14.93
N ARG A 55 9.79 1.01 -15.85
CA ARG A 55 11.17 1.51 -15.78
C ARG A 55 11.38 2.36 -14.52
N TYR A 56 10.48 3.30 -14.23
CA TYR A 56 10.58 4.16 -13.05
C TYR A 56 10.37 3.37 -11.75
N ALA A 57 9.39 2.46 -11.70
CA ALA A 57 9.14 1.60 -10.55
C ALA A 57 10.36 0.72 -10.23
N ARG A 58 10.98 0.11 -11.24
CA ARG A 58 12.21 -0.68 -11.05
C ARG A 58 13.40 0.16 -10.59
N ALA A 59 13.52 1.40 -11.08
CA ALA A 59 14.56 2.32 -10.61
C ALA A 59 14.36 2.69 -9.13
N ALA A 60 13.12 3.00 -8.73
CA ALA A 60 12.78 3.27 -7.34
C ALA A 60 13.03 2.04 -6.45
N ALA A 61 12.64 0.84 -6.90
CA ALA A 61 12.84 -0.40 -6.17
C ALA A 61 14.32 -0.66 -5.85
N ARG A 62 15.21 -0.50 -6.84
CA ARG A 62 16.66 -0.61 -6.65
C ARG A 62 17.19 0.41 -5.64
N ASN A 63 16.72 1.66 -5.70
CA ASN A 63 17.16 2.70 -4.77
C ASN A 63 16.71 2.44 -3.32
N LEU A 64 15.61 1.71 -3.14
CA LEU A 64 15.04 1.39 -1.84
C LEU A 64 15.50 0.04 -1.29
N GLY A 65 16.26 -0.76 -2.05
CA GLY A 65 16.67 -2.11 -1.63
C GLY A 65 15.49 -3.06 -1.50
N VAL A 66 14.53 -2.98 -2.43
CA VAL A 66 13.35 -3.86 -2.47
C VAL A 66 13.29 -4.63 -3.78
N ASN A 67 12.79 -5.86 -3.71
CA ASN A 67 12.53 -6.71 -4.86
C ASN A 67 11.18 -6.33 -5.50
N LEU A 68 11.19 -6.01 -6.79
CA LEU A 68 9.99 -5.68 -7.54
C LEU A 68 9.75 -6.68 -8.67
N ASP A 69 8.72 -7.51 -8.48
CA ASP A 69 8.14 -8.33 -9.54
C ASP A 69 7.13 -7.50 -10.32
N VAL A 70 7.10 -7.67 -11.64
CA VAL A 70 6.11 -7.05 -12.51
C VAL A 70 5.38 -8.16 -13.25
N VAL A 71 4.06 -8.17 -13.14
CA VAL A 71 3.18 -9.16 -13.74
C VAL A 71 2.19 -8.43 -14.63
N ASP A 72 2.17 -8.76 -15.91
CA ASP A 72 1.10 -8.33 -16.79
C ASP A 72 -0.08 -9.32 -16.74
N PHE A 73 -1.30 -8.80 -16.82
CA PHE A 73 -2.52 -9.61 -16.79
C PHE A 73 -3.24 -9.69 -18.14
N GLN A 74 -2.58 -9.25 -19.22
CA GLN A 74 -3.07 -9.30 -20.61
C GLN A 74 -4.52 -8.77 -20.78
N ASP A 75 -4.87 -7.70 -20.06
CA ASP A 75 -6.22 -7.11 -19.99
C ASP A 75 -7.33 -8.08 -19.48
N ASP A 76 -6.97 -9.23 -18.93
CA ASP A 76 -7.86 -10.28 -18.40
C ASP A 76 -7.96 -10.22 -16.86
N SER A 77 -9.17 -9.98 -16.35
CA SER A 77 -9.42 -9.91 -14.91
C SER A 77 -9.36 -11.26 -14.19
N ALA A 78 -9.66 -12.36 -14.85
CA ALA A 78 -9.50 -13.69 -14.25
C ALA A 78 -8.02 -14.02 -14.06
N VAL A 79 -7.17 -13.63 -15.01
CA VAL A 79 -5.71 -13.72 -14.90
C VAL A 79 -5.20 -12.81 -13.78
N LEU A 80 -5.71 -11.59 -13.66
CA LEU A 80 -5.38 -10.70 -12.55
C LEU A 80 -5.73 -11.34 -11.19
N LEU A 81 -6.96 -11.82 -11.03
CA LEU A 81 -7.44 -12.41 -9.78
C LEU A 81 -6.61 -13.64 -9.37
N GLY A 82 -6.40 -14.59 -10.29
CA GLY A 82 -5.59 -15.77 -10.02
C GLY A 82 -4.14 -15.43 -9.67
N ASN A 83 -3.56 -14.40 -10.28
CA ASN A 83 -2.22 -13.95 -9.92
C ASN A 83 -2.18 -13.24 -8.56
N VAL A 84 -3.20 -12.45 -8.21
CA VAL A 84 -3.28 -11.81 -6.88
C VAL A 84 -3.36 -12.88 -5.79
N GLU A 85 -4.23 -13.88 -5.94
CA GLU A 85 -4.34 -15.00 -4.99
C GLU A 85 -3.01 -15.73 -4.82
N ARG A 86 -2.35 -16.07 -5.93
CA ARG A 86 -1.04 -16.70 -5.93
C ARG A 86 0.00 -15.85 -5.19
N VAL A 87 0.07 -14.56 -5.50
CA VAL A 87 1.06 -13.64 -4.90
C VAL A 87 0.83 -13.46 -3.40
N CYS A 88 -0.43 -13.45 -2.96
CA CYS A 88 -0.78 -13.46 -1.53
C CYS A 88 -0.32 -14.75 -0.85
N GLN A 89 -0.55 -15.92 -1.47
CA GLN A 89 -0.11 -17.21 -0.93
C GLN A 89 1.41 -17.35 -0.89
N GLU A 90 2.12 -16.77 -1.85
CA GLU A 90 3.59 -16.70 -1.89
C GLU A 90 4.19 -15.70 -0.88
N GLY A 91 3.36 -14.91 -0.19
CA GLY A 91 3.80 -13.99 0.86
C GLY A 91 4.49 -12.72 0.34
N ALA A 92 3.96 -12.10 -0.71
CA ALA A 92 4.40 -10.75 -1.07
C ALA A 92 4.11 -9.74 0.06
N ASP A 93 5.04 -8.81 0.29
CA ASP A 93 4.91 -7.78 1.32
C ASP A 93 3.99 -6.63 0.92
N ALA A 94 3.86 -6.39 -0.39
CA ALA A 94 2.96 -5.39 -0.94
C ALA A 94 2.55 -5.72 -2.38
N ILE A 95 1.33 -5.32 -2.74
CA ILE A 95 0.81 -5.40 -4.10
C ILE A 95 0.49 -3.99 -4.59
N ILE A 96 0.91 -3.67 -5.81
CA ILE A 96 0.67 -2.38 -6.47
C ILE A 96 -0.28 -2.60 -7.64
N PHE A 97 -1.47 -2.02 -7.56
CA PHE A 97 -2.42 -1.95 -8.66
C PHE A 97 -2.28 -0.62 -9.38
N GLN A 98 -1.94 -0.66 -10.67
CA GLN A 98 -1.99 0.53 -11.50
C GLN A 98 -3.43 0.92 -11.77
N SER A 99 -3.72 2.23 -11.74
CA SER A 99 -5.04 2.72 -12.14
C SER A 99 -5.25 2.43 -13.62
N PHE A 100 -6.15 1.50 -13.91
CA PHE A 100 -6.60 1.16 -15.26
C PHE A 100 -8.14 1.07 -15.24
N ALA A 101 -8.76 1.41 -16.37
CA ALA A 101 -10.21 1.56 -16.45
C ALA A 101 -10.93 0.30 -15.94
N ALA A 102 -11.86 0.49 -15.00
CA ALA A 102 -12.65 -0.57 -14.37
C ALA A 102 -11.86 -1.68 -13.63
N THR A 103 -10.57 -1.49 -13.30
CA THR A 103 -9.83 -2.46 -12.48
C THR A 103 -10.46 -2.62 -11.09
N GLY A 104 -11.00 -1.54 -10.51
CA GLY A 104 -11.73 -1.59 -9.24
C GLY A 104 -12.98 -2.46 -9.30
N GLU A 105 -13.82 -2.30 -10.32
CA GLU A 105 -15.09 -3.06 -10.50
C GLU A 105 -14.87 -4.55 -10.80
N LYS A 106 -13.70 -4.90 -11.35
CA LYS A 106 -13.36 -6.28 -11.72
C LYS A 106 -12.71 -7.07 -10.58
N VAL A 107 -12.23 -6.38 -9.54
CA VAL A 107 -11.45 -6.97 -8.43
C VAL A 107 -12.17 -6.84 -7.08
N LEU A 108 -13.05 -5.84 -6.91
CA LEU A 108 -13.82 -5.57 -5.69
C LEU A 108 -15.31 -5.88 -5.87
#